data_AF-A0A532C710-F1
#
_entry.id   AF-A0A532C710-F1
#
_cell.length_a   1.000
_cell.length_b   1.000
_cell.length_c   1.000
_cell.angle_alpha   90.00
_cell.angle_beta   90.00
_cell.angle_gamma   90.00
#
_symmetry.space_group_name_H-M   'P 1'
#
loop_
_entity.id
_entity.type
_entity.pdbx_description
1 polymer ?
#
loop_
_entity_poly.entity_id
_entity_poly.type
_entity_poly.pdbx_seq_one_letter_code
_entity_poly.pdbx_strand_id
1 'polypeptide(L)'
;MQGSSLTPTEKKMVAIVVPISMRAELTPDESVSLRHLRHHLDRYDKYLVAPQSLEFSLPDFKVEKFADKFFGSAKAHAELQLFEGFYRRFQQYKYVLLYHLDALALSDQLMEWCETDYDYIGAPWIRCADTPAVTRPRVGNSGFTLIKIESFLKVFNSDRYSVDPEEYWVRAYGAQPWFVRAAALPKKYLKRLRYFNGARWEMRRWTSRIDGRDNGDYFWSDEAIRYYDQFRIPSVDVGLRFAFEVAPRLCFEMNHHQLPFGCHAWARYDRAFWEPYLLK
;
A
#
# COMPACT_ATOMS: atom_id res chain seq x y z
N MET A 1 11.43 35.24 27.11
CA MET A 1 11.16 33.81 26.86
C MET A 1 11.41 33.56 25.38
N GLN A 2 12.55 32.97 25.04
CA GLN A 2 12.91 32.67 23.65
C GLN A 2 12.07 31.48 23.17
N GLY A 3 11.28 31.71 22.13
CA GLY A 3 10.53 30.66 21.45
C GLY A 3 11.52 29.72 20.75
N SER A 4 11.57 28.48 21.23
CA SER A 4 12.20 27.37 20.53
C SER A 4 11.44 27.12 19.24
N SER A 5 11.93 27.70 18.13
CA SER A 5 11.58 27.24 16.79
C SER A 5 12.27 25.90 16.57
N LEU A 6 11.53 24.81 16.77
CA LEU A 6 11.96 23.47 16.35
C LEU A 6 12.22 23.51 14.84
N THR A 7 13.48 23.57 14.44
CA THR A 7 13.89 23.30 13.06
C THR A 7 13.37 21.91 12.71
N PRO A 8 12.66 21.73 11.58
CA PRO A 8 12.24 20.40 11.15
C PRO A 8 13.50 19.53 11.05
N THR A 9 13.60 18.48 11.86
CA THR A 9 14.63 17.46 11.70
C THR A 9 14.55 16.95 10.27
N GLU A 10 15.66 17.02 9.54
CA GLU A 10 15.74 16.55 8.16
C GLU A 10 15.30 15.08 8.09
N LYS A 11 14.23 14.80 7.33
CA LYS A 11 13.73 13.43 7.17
C LYS A 11 14.73 12.62 6.35
N LYS A 12 14.97 11.39 6.75
CA LYS A 12 15.70 10.42 5.92
C LYS A 12 14.92 10.14 4.63
N MET A 13 15.60 9.78 3.54
CA MET A 13 14.91 9.61 2.26
C MET A 13 13.96 8.41 2.27
N VAL A 14 14.47 7.20 2.54
CA VAL A 14 13.69 5.96 2.38
C VAL A 14 14.14 4.89 3.36
N ALA A 15 13.19 4.03 3.78
CA ALA A 15 13.46 2.78 4.46
C ALA A 15 12.77 1.62 3.74
N ILE A 16 13.30 0.41 3.89
CA ILE A 16 12.69 -0.81 3.39
C ILE A 16 11.94 -1.47 4.53
N VAL A 17 10.69 -1.81 4.28
CA VAL A 17 9.78 -2.40 5.26
C VAL A 17 9.36 -3.76 4.74
N VAL A 18 9.67 -4.81 5.52
CA VAL A 18 9.43 -6.21 5.18
C VAL A 18 8.41 -6.78 6.17
N PRO A 19 7.13 -6.90 5.79
CA PRO A 19 6.14 -7.60 6.58
C PRO A 19 6.47 -9.09 6.63
N ILE A 20 6.50 -9.67 7.82
CA ILE A 20 6.66 -11.11 8.00
C ILE A 20 5.34 -11.80 8.30
N SER A 21 5.30 -13.09 8.01
CA SER A 21 4.16 -13.95 8.35
C SER A 21 4.12 -14.25 9.86
N MET A 22 3.16 -15.09 10.29
CA MET A 22 3.06 -15.62 11.65
C MET A 22 4.08 -16.73 11.96
N ARG A 23 5.05 -16.97 11.06
CA ARG A 23 6.02 -18.05 11.16
C ARG A 23 7.40 -17.50 11.50
N ALA A 24 8.14 -18.22 12.35
CA ALA A 24 9.51 -17.88 12.72
C ALA A 24 10.56 -18.37 11.71
N GLU A 25 10.13 -18.99 10.62
CA GLU A 25 11.01 -19.59 9.61
C GLU A 25 10.69 -19.03 8.23
N LEU A 26 11.75 -18.78 7.45
CA LEU A 26 11.65 -18.41 6.06
C LEU A 26 11.56 -19.66 5.19
N THR A 27 10.62 -19.68 4.27
CA THR A 27 10.57 -20.65 3.19
C THR A 27 11.76 -20.49 2.23
N PRO A 28 12.04 -21.48 1.38
CA PRO A 28 13.09 -21.37 0.37
C PRO A 28 12.90 -20.16 -0.56
N ASP A 29 11.67 -19.91 -0.99
CA ASP A 29 11.35 -18.78 -1.87
C ASP A 29 11.47 -17.44 -1.13
N GLU A 30 11.05 -17.35 0.14
CA GLU A 30 11.26 -16.15 0.98
C GLU A 30 12.76 -15.88 1.21
N SER A 31 13.57 -16.94 1.32
CA SER A 31 15.02 -16.83 1.43
C SER A 31 15.66 -16.28 0.15
N VAL A 32 15.17 -16.68 -1.03
CA VAL A 32 15.59 -16.10 -2.33
C VAL A 32 15.24 -14.61 -2.36
N SER A 33 14.01 -14.24 -2.04
CA SER A 33 13.56 -12.85 -1.99
C SER A 33 14.42 -12.00 -1.04
N LEU A 34 14.76 -12.52 0.13
CA LEU A 34 15.65 -11.84 1.08
C LEU A 34 17.08 -11.69 0.55
N ARG A 35 17.60 -12.68 -0.21
CA ARG A 35 18.90 -12.55 -0.88
C ARG A 35 18.89 -11.44 -1.92
N HIS A 36 17.83 -11.32 -2.72
CA HIS A 36 17.67 -10.21 -3.67
C HIS A 36 17.65 -8.84 -2.98
N LEU A 37 16.87 -8.71 -1.89
CA LEU A 37 16.84 -7.49 -1.10
C LEU A 37 18.24 -7.12 -0.60
N ARG A 38 18.95 -8.06 0.02
CA ARG A 38 20.31 -7.83 0.54
C ARG A 38 21.32 -7.56 -0.56
N HIS A 39 21.19 -8.19 -1.72
CA HIS A 39 22.16 -7.99 -2.80
C HIS A 39 22.02 -6.61 -3.44
N HIS A 40 20.80 -6.17 -3.72
CA HIS A 40 20.55 -4.92 -4.44
C HIS A 40 20.34 -3.71 -3.53
N LEU A 41 19.82 -3.91 -2.32
CA LEU A 41 19.32 -2.82 -1.47
C LEU A 41 19.94 -2.83 -0.07
N ASP A 42 21.16 -3.33 0.08
CA ASP A 42 21.81 -3.46 1.40
C ASP A 42 22.02 -2.13 2.13
N ARG A 43 22.29 -1.05 1.39
CA ARG A 43 22.68 0.24 1.98
C ARG A 43 21.54 0.97 2.72
N TYR A 44 20.29 0.54 2.56
CA TYR A 44 19.13 1.22 3.13
C TYR A 44 18.81 0.71 4.54
N ASP A 45 18.20 1.58 5.35
CA ASP A 45 17.60 1.19 6.63
C ASP A 45 16.50 0.14 6.36
N LYS A 46 16.59 -1.01 7.04
CA LYS A 46 15.69 -2.16 6.86
C LYS A 46 14.92 -2.46 8.13
N TYR A 47 13.62 -2.68 7.99
CA TYR A 47 12.71 -2.98 9.10
C TYR A 47 11.90 -4.24 8.82
N LEU A 48 11.85 -5.14 9.79
CA LEU A 48 10.86 -6.21 9.85
C LEU A 48 9.61 -5.67 10.52
N VAL A 49 8.46 -5.88 9.88
CA VAL A 49 7.15 -5.61 10.47
C VAL A 49 6.56 -6.94 10.90
N ALA A 50 6.52 -7.13 12.21
CA ALA A 50 6.26 -8.42 12.84
C ALA A 50 5.09 -8.34 13.83
N PRO A 51 4.37 -9.46 14.05
CA PRO A 51 3.37 -9.53 15.11
C PRO A 51 4.03 -9.48 16.49
N GLN A 52 3.26 -9.01 17.48
CA GLN A 52 3.71 -8.88 18.87
C GLN A 52 4.07 -10.22 19.49
N SER A 53 3.32 -11.28 19.16
CA SER A 53 3.55 -12.63 19.70
C SER A 53 4.73 -13.39 19.09
N LEU A 54 5.26 -12.97 17.94
CA LEU A 54 6.29 -13.73 17.22
C LEU A 54 7.69 -13.21 17.53
N GLU A 55 8.52 -14.01 18.17
CA GLU A 55 9.95 -13.72 18.31
C GLU A 55 10.71 -14.14 17.05
N PHE A 56 11.01 -13.16 16.19
CA PHE A 56 11.79 -13.33 14.97
C PHE A 56 12.64 -12.09 14.74
N SER A 57 13.89 -12.28 14.37
CA SER A 57 14.83 -11.19 14.07
C SER A 57 15.80 -11.61 12.98
N LEU A 58 16.30 -10.62 12.23
CA LEU A 58 17.41 -10.78 11.30
C LEU A 58 18.48 -9.74 11.68
N PRO A 59 19.78 -10.08 11.70
CA PRO A 59 20.83 -9.20 12.22
C PRO A 59 20.90 -7.80 11.58
N ASP A 60 20.55 -7.70 10.31
CA ASP A 60 20.58 -6.49 9.48
C ASP A 60 19.25 -5.72 9.45
N PHE A 61 18.25 -6.15 10.25
CA PHE A 61 16.93 -5.53 10.32
C PHE A 61 16.61 -5.03 11.73
N LYS A 62 15.99 -3.85 11.79
CA LYS A 62 15.27 -3.39 12.98
C LYS A 62 13.89 -4.05 13.01
N VAL A 63 13.31 -4.27 14.19
CA VAL A 63 11.98 -4.90 14.31
C VAL A 63 10.96 -3.87 14.80
N GLU A 64 9.89 -3.67 14.03
CA GLU A 64 8.71 -2.90 14.41
C GLU A 64 7.54 -3.86 14.66
N LYS A 65 7.06 -3.87 15.90
CA LYS A 65 5.97 -4.75 16.34
C LYS A 65 4.60 -4.11 16.14
N PHE A 66 3.66 -4.86 15.57
CA PHE A 66 2.26 -4.48 15.42
C PHE A 66 1.33 -5.55 16.01
N ALA A 67 0.09 -5.16 16.33
CA ALA A 67 -0.88 -6.08 16.90
C ALA A 67 -1.13 -7.30 15.99
N ASP A 68 -1.21 -8.49 16.58
CA ASP A 68 -1.30 -9.77 15.86
C ASP A 68 -2.46 -9.87 14.87
N LYS A 69 -3.55 -9.13 15.12
CA LYS A 69 -4.72 -9.06 14.24
C LYS A 69 -4.43 -8.61 12.80
N PHE A 70 -3.27 -7.99 12.57
CA PHE A 70 -2.85 -7.46 11.27
C PHE A 70 -2.11 -8.49 10.38
N PHE A 71 -2.00 -9.72 10.85
CA PHE A 71 -1.18 -10.76 10.21
C PHE A 71 -1.97 -12.07 10.06
N GLY A 72 -1.41 -13.02 9.29
CA GLY A 72 -1.98 -14.37 9.13
C GLY A 72 -3.01 -14.51 8.00
N SER A 73 -3.44 -13.42 7.36
CA SER A 73 -4.28 -13.48 6.15
C SER A 73 -4.10 -12.23 5.28
N ALA A 74 -4.46 -12.34 3.99
CA ALA A 74 -4.44 -11.19 3.07
C ALA A 74 -5.34 -10.04 3.55
N LYS A 75 -6.50 -10.38 4.13
CA LYS A 75 -7.42 -9.39 4.73
C LYS A 75 -6.79 -8.66 5.92
N ALA A 76 -6.17 -9.40 6.84
CA ALA A 76 -5.49 -8.82 8.00
C ALA A 76 -4.34 -7.90 7.58
N HIS A 77 -3.60 -8.29 6.53
CA HIS A 77 -2.54 -7.47 5.96
C HIS A 77 -3.09 -6.18 5.31
N ALA A 78 -4.20 -6.25 4.59
CA ALA A 78 -4.88 -5.06 4.06
C ALA A 78 -5.31 -4.10 5.20
N GLU A 79 -5.73 -4.62 6.35
CA GLU A 79 -6.04 -3.78 7.52
C GLU A 79 -4.80 -3.06 8.07
N LEU A 80 -3.61 -3.65 7.99
CA LEU A 80 -2.36 -3.00 8.37
C LEU A 80 -2.03 -1.82 7.44
N GLN A 81 -2.19 -2.02 6.13
CA GLN A 81 -1.98 -0.95 5.14
C GLN A 81 -3.03 0.17 5.25
N LEU A 82 -4.20 -0.10 5.82
CA LEU A 82 -5.22 0.91 6.08
C LEU A 82 -5.13 1.47 7.52
N PHE A 83 -4.09 1.13 8.27
CA PHE A 83 -3.88 1.59 9.63
C PHE A 83 -2.90 2.76 9.67
N GLU A 84 -3.38 3.96 9.99
CA GLU A 84 -2.57 5.18 10.13
C GLU A 84 -1.34 5.01 11.03
N GLY A 85 -1.46 4.20 12.08
CA GLY A 85 -0.37 3.95 13.02
C GLY A 85 0.85 3.31 12.36
N PHE A 86 0.68 2.54 11.27
CA PHE A 86 1.77 2.01 10.46
C PHE A 86 2.64 3.13 9.90
N TYR A 87 2.04 4.07 9.18
CA TYR A 87 2.75 5.19 8.55
C TYR A 87 3.39 6.12 9.57
N ARG A 88 2.77 6.29 10.75
CA ARG A 88 3.34 7.09 11.85
C ARG A 88 4.63 6.49 12.43
N ARG A 89 4.83 5.17 12.38
CA ARG A 89 6.09 4.53 12.82
C ARG A 89 7.28 4.84 11.92
N PHE A 90 7.02 5.27 10.69
CA PHE A 90 8.04 5.57 9.68
C PHE A 90 8.09 7.05 9.30
N GLN A 91 7.49 7.95 10.10
CA GLN A 91 7.40 9.39 9.80
C GLN A 91 8.75 10.13 9.73
N GLN A 92 9.81 9.53 10.27
CA GLN A 92 11.19 9.98 10.12
C GLN A 92 11.75 9.80 8.70
N TYR A 93 11.06 9.03 7.85
CA TYR A 93 11.40 8.85 6.43
C TYR A 93 10.41 9.60 5.53
N LYS A 94 10.88 10.09 4.38
CA LYS A 94 10.01 10.61 3.31
C LYS A 94 9.23 9.46 2.65
N TYR A 95 9.92 8.34 2.42
CA TYR A 95 9.39 7.15 1.77
C TYR A 95 9.57 5.88 2.57
N VAL A 96 8.72 4.90 2.29
CA VAL A 96 9.00 3.48 2.57
C VAL A 96 8.81 2.66 1.31
N LEU A 97 9.72 1.71 1.08
CA LEU A 97 9.51 0.61 0.13
C LEU A 97 8.93 -0.56 0.92
N LEU A 98 7.66 -0.87 0.69
CA LEU A 98 7.07 -2.12 1.17
C LEU A 98 7.59 -3.26 0.27
N TYR A 99 8.27 -4.22 0.88
CA TYR A 99 8.90 -5.34 0.20
C TYR A 99 8.39 -6.64 0.83
N HIS A 100 7.50 -7.36 0.14
CA HIS A 100 7.04 -8.66 0.59
C HIS A 100 8.10 -9.74 0.30
N LEU A 101 8.12 -10.81 1.09
CA LEU A 101 9.09 -11.89 0.89
C LEU A 101 8.74 -12.83 -0.27
N ASP A 102 7.78 -12.48 -1.12
CA ASP A 102 7.56 -13.01 -2.46
C ASP A 102 7.86 -11.98 -3.56
N ALA A 103 8.61 -10.93 -3.23
CA ALA A 103 9.12 -9.91 -4.16
C ALA A 103 10.62 -10.09 -4.45
N LEU A 104 11.06 -9.61 -5.61
CA LEU A 104 12.48 -9.54 -5.99
C LEU A 104 12.84 -8.08 -6.31
N ALA A 105 13.91 -7.55 -5.71
CA ALA A 105 14.65 -6.44 -6.31
C ALA A 105 15.61 -6.99 -7.38
N LEU A 106 15.70 -6.30 -8.52
CA LEU A 106 16.54 -6.72 -9.66
C LEU A 106 17.69 -5.74 -9.94
N SER A 107 17.65 -4.56 -9.32
CA SER A 107 18.67 -3.51 -9.42
C SER A 107 18.52 -2.51 -8.27
N ASP A 108 19.51 -1.64 -8.04
CA ASP A 108 19.41 -0.54 -7.07
C ASP A 108 19.01 0.77 -7.76
N GLN A 109 17.70 0.96 -7.98
CA GLN A 109 17.13 2.21 -8.52
C GLN A 109 16.29 2.96 -7.47
N LEU A 110 16.37 2.57 -6.18
CA LEU A 110 15.41 3.02 -5.17
C LEU A 110 15.47 4.53 -4.93
N MET A 111 16.66 5.14 -4.96
CA MET A 111 16.80 6.60 -4.84
C MET A 111 16.22 7.34 -6.05
N GLU A 112 16.44 6.85 -7.27
CA GLU A 112 15.87 7.43 -8.50
C GLU A 112 14.34 7.43 -8.43
N TRP A 113 13.75 6.33 -7.93
CA TRP A 113 12.30 6.27 -7.71
C TRP A 113 11.80 7.25 -6.65
N CYS A 114 12.58 7.51 -5.60
CA CYS A 114 12.24 8.54 -4.61
C CYS A 114 12.27 9.96 -5.21
N GLU A 115 13.14 10.21 -6.20
CA GLU A 115 13.26 11.50 -6.89
C GLU A 115 12.09 11.81 -7.83
N THR A 116 11.40 10.78 -8.35
CA THR A 116 10.20 10.96 -9.19
C THR A 116 9.04 11.68 -8.47
N ASP A 117 9.07 11.69 -7.15
CA ASP A 117 8.09 12.32 -6.28
C ASP A 117 6.65 11.82 -6.43
N TYR A 118 6.45 10.56 -6.87
CA TYR A 118 5.15 9.89 -6.77
C TYR A 118 4.77 9.62 -5.31
N ASP A 119 3.47 9.56 -5.03
CA ASP A 119 2.94 9.29 -3.70
C ASP A 119 2.74 7.79 -3.45
N TYR A 120 2.41 7.06 -4.51
CA TYR A 120 2.20 5.62 -4.51
C TYR A 120 2.58 5.03 -5.87
N ILE A 121 3.50 4.07 -5.88
CA ILE A 121 3.89 3.32 -7.08
C ILE A 121 4.19 1.87 -6.74
N GLY A 122 3.60 0.96 -7.49
CA GLY A 122 3.82 -0.48 -7.42
C GLY A 122 3.55 -1.13 -8.77
N ALA A 123 3.44 -2.46 -8.81
CA ALA A 123 3.15 -3.15 -10.06
C ALA A 123 1.76 -2.74 -10.60
N PRO A 124 1.63 -2.52 -11.93
CA PRO A 124 0.36 -2.19 -12.53
C PRO A 124 -0.54 -3.41 -12.65
N TRP A 125 -1.81 -3.21 -12.36
CA TRP A 125 -2.86 -4.13 -12.79
C TRP A 125 -3.09 -3.94 -14.27
N ILE A 126 -2.78 -4.96 -15.05
CA ILE A 126 -3.02 -5.01 -16.50
C ILE A 126 -4.15 -5.99 -16.80
N ARG A 127 -4.71 -5.90 -18.01
CA ARG A 127 -5.70 -6.87 -18.49
C ARG A 127 -4.97 -8.13 -18.95
N CYS A 128 -5.13 -9.24 -18.23
CA CYS A 128 -4.64 -10.54 -18.66
C CYS A 128 -5.54 -11.67 -18.13
N ALA A 129 -5.22 -12.91 -18.50
CA ALA A 129 -5.99 -14.09 -18.09
C ALA A 129 -6.03 -14.28 -16.56
N ASP A 130 -4.97 -13.87 -15.85
CA ASP A 130 -4.87 -13.98 -14.39
C ASP A 130 -5.68 -12.91 -13.64
N THR A 131 -6.08 -11.84 -14.33
CA THR A 131 -6.76 -10.68 -13.75
C THR A 131 -8.03 -10.30 -14.52
N PRO A 132 -9.00 -11.22 -14.69
CA PRO A 132 -10.20 -10.97 -15.50
C PRO A 132 -11.08 -9.83 -14.93
N ALA A 133 -10.98 -9.54 -13.64
CA ALA A 133 -11.69 -8.45 -12.97
C ALA A 133 -11.12 -7.05 -13.29
N VAL A 134 -9.90 -6.97 -13.85
CA VAL A 134 -9.26 -5.69 -14.17
C VAL A 134 -9.87 -5.14 -15.44
N THR A 135 -10.82 -4.21 -15.29
CA THR A 135 -11.42 -3.51 -16.43
C THR A 135 -10.59 -2.33 -16.90
N ARG A 136 -9.86 -1.64 -16.01
CA ARG A 136 -9.03 -0.48 -16.36
C ARG A 136 -7.59 -0.69 -15.87
N PRO A 137 -6.60 -0.72 -16.78
CA PRO A 137 -5.20 -0.77 -16.38
C PRO A 137 -4.80 0.44 -15.55
N ARG A 138 -4.08 0.20 -14.46
CA ARG A 138 -3.56 1.25 -13.55
C ARG A 138 -2.57 0.67 -12.55
N VAL A 139 -1.76 1.53 -11.93
CA VAL A 139 -0.88 1.18 -10.83
C VAL A 139 -1.69 0.94 -9.55
N GLY A 140 -1.42 -0.16 -8.86
CA GLY A 140 -2.25 -0.52 -7.70
C GLY A 140 -1.68 -1.53 -6.72
N ASN A 141 -0.74 -2.39 -7.12
CA ASN A 141 -0.27 -3.47 -6.26
C ASN A 141 0.68 -3.00 -5.15
N SER A 142 0.48 -3.47 -3.91
CA SER A 142 1.29 -3.04 -2.76
C SER A 142 2.47 -3.96 -2.40
N GLY A 143 2.61 -5.14 -2.99
CA GLY A 143 3.55 -6.16 -2.49
C GLY A 143 5.02 -5.89 -2.75
N PHE A 144 5.29 -5.06 -3.76
CA PHE A 144 6.56 -4.36 -3.94
C PHE A 144 6.17 -2.93 -4.35
N THR A 145 6.19 -1.99 -3.39
CA THR A 145 5.55 -0.68 -3.59
C THR A 145 6.27 0.43 -2.82
N LEU A 146 6.45 1.58 -3.45
CA LEU A 146 7.04 2.77 -2.84
C LEU A 146 5.92 3.74 -2.43
N ILE A 147 5.97 4.16 -1.16
CA ILE A 147 4.92 4.96 -0.51
C ILE A 147 5.53 6.24 0.04
N LYS A 148 4.99 7.41 -0.34
CA LYS A 148 5.30 8.69 0.30
C LYS A 148 4.48 8.81 1.59
N ILE A 149 5.15 8.70 2.73
CA ILE A 149 4.52 8.65 4.06
C ILE A 149 3.60 9.85 4.30
N GLU A 150 4.06 11.05 3.94
CA GLU A 150 3.31 12.28 4.20
C GLU A 150 1.99 12.34 3.42
N SER A 151 1.97 11.88 2.16
CA SER A 151 0.76 11.88 1.34
C SER A 151 -0.30 10.92 1.88
N PHE A 152 0.13 9.75 2.38
CA PHE A 152 -0.77 8.82 3.08
C PHE A 152 -1.33 9.45 4.35
N LEU A 153 -0.51 10.10 5.16
CA LEU A 153 -0.96 10.83 6.35
C LEU A 153 -1.91 11.99 5.99
N LYS A 154 -1.72 12.70 4.88
CA LYS A 154 -2.66 13.72 4.38
C LYS A 154 -4.01 13.10 4.04
N VAL A 155 -4.05 11.93 3.42
CA VAL A 155 -5.29 11.18 3.17
C VAL A 155 -6.00 10.82 4.48
N PHE A 156 -5.30 10.27 5.48
CA PHE A 156 -5.89 9.96 6.80
C PHE A 156 -6.44 11.18 7.54
N ASN A 157 -5.87 12.36 7.29
CA ASN A 157 -6.24 13.62 7.95
C ASN A 157 -7.15 14.49 7.08
N SER A 158 -7.60 14.00 5.92
CA SER A 158 -8.42 14.76 4.99
C SER A 158 -9.72 15.27 5.61
N ASP A 159 -10.10 16.46 5.18
CA ASP A 159 -11.34 17.13 5.56
C ASP A 159 -12.55 16.70 4.73
N ARG A 160 -12.32 15.87 3.71
CA ARG A 160 -13.35 15.42 2.79
C ARG A 160 -14.17 14.26 3.35
N TYR A 161 -15.46 14.26 3.02
CA TYR A 161 -16.38 13.21 3.42
C TYR A 161 -16.27 11.98 2.50
N SER A 162 -16.45 10.79 3.07
CA SER A 162 -16.52 9.53 2.31
C SER A 162 -17.74 9.45 1.42
N VAL A 163 -18.86 10.01 1.88
CA VAL A 163 -20.11 10.14 1.14
C VAL A 163 -20.68 11.50 1.48
N ASP A 164 -21.12 12.26 0.48
CA ASP A 164 -21.76 13.53 0.74
C ASP A 164 -23.03 13.31 1.61
N PRO A 165 -23.16 14.00 2.76
CA PRO A 165 -24.29 13.78 3.66
C PRO A 165 -25.66 14.07 3.03
N GLU A 166 -25.75 15.03 2.09
CA GLU A 166 -27.00 15.34 1.38
C GLU A 166 -27.29 14.29 0.31
N GLU A 167 -26.29 13.86 -0.46
CA GLU A 167 -26.43 12.78 -1.44
C GLU A 167 -26.87 11.47 -0.76
N TYR A 168 -26.23 11.11 0.34
CA TYR A 168 -26.64 9.97 1.18
C TYR A 168 -28.09 10.10 1.63
N TRP A 169 -28.48 11.29 2.10
CA TRP A 169 -29.81 11.57 2.60
C TRP A 169 -30.87 11.42 1.51
N VAL A 170 -30.63 12.02 0.34
CA VAL A 170 -31.53 11.93 -0.83
C VAL A 170 -31.65 10.48 -1.29
N ARG A 171 -30.54 9.75 -1.40
CA ARG A 171 -30.54 8.35 -1.84
C ARG A 171 -31.27 7.42 -0.87
N ALA A 172 -31.05 7.57 0.44
CA ALA A 172 -31.60 6.67 1.44
C ALA A 172 -33.04 7.04 1.87
N TYR A 173 -33.37 8.33 1.87
CA TYR A 173 -34.60 8.85 2.49
C TYR A 173 -35.42 9.79 1.59
N GLY A 174 -34.96 10.11 0.37
CA GLY A 174 -35.63 11.08 -0.51
C GLY A 174 -37.05 10.68 -0.90
N ALA A 175 -37.29 9.40 -1.14
CA ALA A 175 -38.61 8.85 -1.48
C ALA A 175 -39.45 8.42 -0.25
N GLN A 176 -38.93 8.59 0.97
CA GLN A 176 -39.57 8.10 2.17
C GLN A 176 -40.62 9.09 2.72
N PRO A 177 -41.67 8.60 3.43
CA PRO A 177 -42.63 9.46 4.10
C PRO A 177 -41.98 10.43 5.10
N TRP A 178 -42.64 11.56 5.36
CA TRP A 178 -42.09 12.64 6.20
C TRP A 178 -41.71 12.18 7.61
N PHE A 179 -42.45 11.24 8.22
CA PHE A 179 -42.16 10.74 9.56
C PHE A 179 -40.89 9.87 9.59
N VAL A 180 -40.63 9.09 8.55
CA VAL A 180 -39.37 8.32 8.39
C VAL A 180 -38.20 9.28 8.21
N ARG A 181 -38.40 10.33 7.39
CA ARG A 181 -37.41 11.39 7.20
C ARG A 181 -37.13 12.12 8.52
N ALA A 182 -38.14 12.47 9.31
CA ALA A 182 -37.96 13.10 10.61
C ALA A 182 -37.17 12.21 11.58
N ALA A 183 -37.53 10.93 11.68
CA ALA A 183 -36.84 9.97 12.54
C ALA A 183 -35.38 9.71 12.11
N ALA A 184 -35.05 9.88 10.84
CA ALA A 184 -33.70 9.68 10.32
C ALA A 184 -32.79 10.92 10.42
N LEU A 185 -33.33 12.11 10.75
CA LEU A 185 -32.53 13.35 10.82
C LEU A 185 -31.28 13.22 11.71
N PRO A 186 -31.32 12.56 12.88
CA PRO A 186 -30.10 12.33 13.66
C PRO A 186 -29.00 11.61 12.87
N LYS A 187 -29.34 10.62 12.03
CA LYS A 187 -28.37 9.91 11.16
C LYS A 187 -27.76 10.84 10.11
N LYS A 188 -28.56 11.78 9.58
CA LYS A 188 -28.07 12.83 8.66
C LYS A 188 -27.02 13.71 9.33
N TYR A 189 -27.31 14.21 10.52
CA TYR A 189 -26.40 15.07 11.26
C TYR A 189 -25.16 14.31 11.73
N LEU A 190 -25.30 13.04 12.12
CA LEU A 190 -24.17 12.18 12.45
C LEU A 190 -23.22 12.02 11.25
N LYS A 191 -23.73 11.98 10.02
CA LYS A 191 -22.91 11.93 8.79
C LYS A 191 -22.16 13.23 8.49
N ARG A 192 -22.56 14.36 9.07
CA ARG A 192 -21.78 15.60 9.01
C ARG A 192 -20.61 15.59 10.00
N LEU A 193 -20.64 14.73 11.01
CA LEU A 193 -19.49 14.54 11.89
C LEU A 193 -18.43 13.70 11.17
N ARG A 194 -17.28 14.32 10.89
CA ARG A 194 -16.15 13.69 10.18
C ARG A 194 -15.68 12.38 10.81
N TYR A 195 -15.78 12.26 12.13
CA TYR A 195 -15.44 11.02 12.83
C TYR A 195 -16.22 9.80 12.28
N PHE A 196 -17.45 10.00 11.79
CA PHE A 196 -18.34 8.95 11.26
C PHE A 196 -18.47 8.97 9.72
N ASN A 197 -17.69 9.80 9.04
CA ASN A 197 -17.82 10.01 7.59
C ASN A 197 -16.55 10.53 6.90
N GLY A 198 -15.37 10.42 7.50
CA GLY A 198 -14.09 10.79 6.88
C GLY A 198 -13.30 9.57 6.39
N ALA A 199 -12.10 9.81 5.85
CA ALA A 199 -11.21 8.76 5.32
C ALA A 199 -11.01 7.59 6.30
N ARG A 200 -10.67 7.89 7.56
CA ARG A 200 -10.48 6.87 8.61
C ARG A 200 -11.72 6.01 8.84
N TRP A 201 -12.91 6.59 8.70
CA TRP A 201 -14.17 5.86 8.88
C TRP A 201 -14.44 4.92 7.71
N GLU A 202 -14.17 5.37 6.49
CA GLU A 202 -14.27 4.52 5.29
C GLU A 202 -13.27 3.36 5.35
N MET A 203 -11.99 3.66 5.63
CA MET A 203 -10.92 2.66 5.70
C MET A 203 -11.21 1.56 6.72
N ARG A 204 -11.76 1.91 7.90
CA ARG A 204 -12.17 0.94 8.93
C ARG A 204 -13.20 -0.09 8.44
N ARG A 205 -13.96 0.25 7.41
CA ARG A 205 -15.03 -0.60 6.85
C ARG A 205 -14.63 -1.20 5.50
N TRP A 206 -13.47 -0.84 4.97
CA TRP A 206 -13.03 -1.17 3.62
C TRP A 206 -12.89 -2.67 3.41
N THR A 207 -12.19 -3.35 4.32
CA THR A 207 -11.93 -4.80 4.28
C THR A 207 -13.17 -5.67 4.53
N SER A 208 -14.33 -5.03 4.74
CA SER A 208 -15.62 -5.68 4.94
C SER A 208 -16.61 -5.37 3.83
N ARG A 209 -16.15 -4.79 2.71
CA ARG A 209 -16.95 -4.58 1.51
C ARG A 209 -17.32 -5.92 0.86
N ILE A 210 -18.52 -5.96 0.28
CA ILE A 210 -19.06 -7.14 -0.41
C ILE A 210 -19.05 -6.97 -1.94
N ASP A 211 -18.53 -5.86 -2.44
CA ASP A 211 -18.46 -5.52 -3.87
C ASP A 211 -17.19 -6.05 -4.56
N GLY A 212 -16.42 -6.90 -3.88
CA GLY A 212 -15.16 -7.47 -4.37
C GLY A 212 -13.96 -6.50 -4.38
N ARG A 213 -14.11 -5.30 -3.80
CA ARG A 213 -13.04 -4.30 -3.65
C ARG A 213 -12.61 -4.12 -2.19
N ASP A 214 -12.53 -5.22 -1.47
CA ASP A 214 -12.15 -5.28 -0.06
C ASP A 214 -10.63 -5.29 0.17
N ASN A 215 -9.82 -5.45 -0.89
CA ASN A 215 -8.36 -5.24 -0.83
C ASN A 215 -8.03 -3.73 -0.65
N GLY A 216 -7.14 -3.42 0.30
CA GLY A 216 -6.66 -2.06 0.58
C GLY A 216 -5.97 -1.39 -0.60
N ASP A 217 -5.41 -2.16 -1.52
CA ASP A 217 -4.80 -1.65 -2.75
C ASP A 217 -5.78 -0.83 -3.59
N TYR A 218 -7.05 -1.25 -3.67
CA TYR A 218 -8.08 -0.51 -4.39
C TYR A 218 -8.30 0.87 -3.77
N PHE A 219 -8.22 0.98 -2.44
CA PHE A 219 -8.36 2.27 -1.77
C PHE A 219 -7.23 3.22 -2.20
N TRP A 220 -5.98 2.76 -2.11
CA TRP A 220 -4.82 3.59 -2.41
C TRP A 220 -4.72 3.93 -3.90
N SER A 221 -5.11 3.01 -4.79
CA SER A 221 -5.10 3.20 -6.24
C SER A 221 -6.23 4.11 -6.75
N ASP A 222 -7.45 3.95 -6.23
CA ASP A 222 -8.65 4.58 -6.81
C ASP A 222 -9.27 5.67 -5.94
N GLU A 223 -9.21 5.56 -4.62
CA GLU A 223 -9.96 6.44 -3.71
C GLU A 223 -9.10 7.50 -3.03
N ALA A 224 -7.79 7.29 -2.88
CA ALA A 224 -6.89 8.22 -2.20
C ALA A 224 -6.96 9.65 -2.77
N ILE A 225 -7.06 9.78 -4.10
CA ILE A 225 -7.19 11.06 -4.82
C ILE A 225 -8.43 11.86 -4.38
N ARG A 226 -9.50 11.18 -3.96
CA ARG A 226 -10.71 11.85 -3.45
C ARG A 226 -10.42 12.57 -2.15
N TYR A 227 -9.50 12.08 -1.33
CA TYR A 227 -9.14 12.65 -0.04
C TYR A 227 -7.96 13.61 -0.11
N TYR A 228 -7.05 13.42 -1.06
CA TYR A 228 -5.95 14.32 -1.35
C TYR A 228 -5.84 14.48 -2.86
N ASP A 229 -6.28 15.63 -3.39
CA ASP A 229 -6.35 15.87 -4.84
C ASP A 229 -4.99 15.96 -5.54
N GLN A 230 -3.93 16.20 -4.78
CA GLN A 230 -2.55 16.15 -5.26
C GLN A 230 -1.92 14.77 -5.08
N PHE A 231 -2.69 13.71 -4.79
CA PHE A 231 -2.16 12.35 -4.66
C PHE A 231 -1.72 11.80 -6.02
N ARG A 232 -0.41 11.69 -6.25
CA ARG A 232 0.20 11.33 -7.53
C ARG A 232 0.46 9.83 -7.63
N ILE A 233 -0.21 9.20 -8.59
CA ILE A 233 0.02 7.83 -9.02
C ILE A 233 0.50 7.87 -10.48
N PRO A 234 1.54 7.11 -10.85
CA PRO A 234 2.06 7.10 -12.21
C PRO A 234 1.13 6.43 -13.23
N SER A 235 1.44 6.63 -14.50
CA SER A 235 0.88 5.85 -15.61
C SER A 235 1.32 4.38 -15.56
N VAL A 236 0.65 3.53 -16.33
CA VAL A 236 0.96 2.09 -16.40
C VAL A 236 2.36 1.85 -16.97
N ASP A 237 2.78 2.60 -17.98
CA ASP A 237 4.11 2.55 -18.58
C ASP A 237 5.23 2.90 -17.58
N VAL A 238 5.03 3.90 -16.72
CA VAL A 238 5.96 4.19 -15.61
C VAL A 238 5.92 3.06 -14.57
N GLY A 239 4.73 2.56 -14.23
CA GLY A 239 4.56 1.43 -13.29
C GLY A 239 5.25 0.15 -13.76
N LEU A 240 5.24 -0.15 -15.05
CA LEU A 240 5.94 -1.30 -15.64
C LEU A 240 7.46 -1.18 -15.48
N ARG A 241 8.04 0.03 -15.55
CA ARG A 241 9.46 0.21 -15.23
C ARG A 241 9.76 -0.03 -13.76
N PHE A 242 8.79 0.20 -12.88
CA PHE A 242 8.95 0.00 -11.43
C PHE A 242 8.82 -1.47 -11.04
N ALA A 243 7.70 -2.12 -11.35
CA ALA A 243 7.50 -3.51 -10.98
C ALA A 243 6.56 -4.31 -11.89
N PHE A 244 6.84 -5.61 -11.98
CA PHE A 244 5.93 -6.60 -12.56
C PHE A 244 5.26 -7.43 -11.47
N GLU A 245 4.11 -8.03 -11.79
CA GLU A 245 3.47 -9.05 -10.96
C GLU A 245 2.87 -10.15 -11.84
N VAL A 246 1.66 -9.91 -12.38
CA VAL A 246 0.96 -10.87 -13.23
C VAL A 246 1.45 -10.82 -14.67
N ALA A 247 1.41 -11.96 -15.37
CA ALA A 247 1.83 -12.08 -16.76
C ALA A 247 3.18 -11.39 -17.08
N PRO A 248 4.30 -11.78 -16.42
CA PRO A 248 5.57 -11.05 -16.51
C PRO A 248 6.15 -11.02 -17.94
N ARG A 249 5.85 -12.01 -18.79
CA ARG A 249 6.22 -11.98 -20.22
C ARG A 249 5.54 -10.84 -20.97
N LEU A 250 4.23 -10.67 -20.77
CA LEU A 250 3.49 -9.56 -21.36
C LEU A 250 4.00 -8.22 -20.80
N CYS A 251 4.24 -8.14 -19.49
CA CYS A 251 4.82 -6.95 -18.89
C CYS A 251 6.19 -6.62 -19.49
N PHE A 252 7.03 -7.63 -19.74
CA PHE A 252 8.34 -7.48 -20.36
C PHE A 252 8.24 -6.96 -21.80
N GLU A 253 7.33 -7.51 -22.61
CA GLU A 253 7.05 -7.00 -23.96
C GLU A 253 6.56 -5.54 -23.93
N MET A 254 5.61 -5.22 -23.04
CA MET A 254 5.08 -3.87 -22.85
C MET A 254 6.15 -2.89 -22.32
N ASN A 255 7.13 -3.39 -21.57
CA ASN A 255 8.26 -2.63 -21.06
C ASN A 255 9.48 -2.70 -21.99
N HIS A 256 9.26 -2.87 -23.30
CA HIS A 256 10.30 -2.84 -24.33
C HIS A 256 11.44 -3.86 -24.12
N HIS A 257 11.10 -5.04 -23.59
CA HIS A 257 12.04 -6.10 -23.25
C HIS A 257 13.10 -5.65 -22.24
N GLN A 258 12.73 -4.78 -21.30
CA GLN A 258 13.55 -4.37 -20.17
C GLN A 258 12.97 -4.92 -18.87
N LEU A 259 13.86 -5.39 -17.99
CA LEU A 259 13.46 -5.78 -16.65
C LEU A 259 13.09 -4.55 -15.81
N PRO A 260 12.11 -4.67 -14.91
CA PRO A 260 11.72 -3.61 -14.01
C PRO A 260 12.76 -3.44 -12.88
N PHE A 261 12.58 -2.41 -12.05
CA PHE A 261 13.32 -2.26 -10.80
C PHE A 261 13.11 -3.47 -9.85
N GLY A 262 11.89 -4.00 -9.78
CA GLY A 262 11.60 -5.23 -9.04
C GLY A 262 10.34 -5.97 -9.50
N CYS A 263 9.90 -6.97 -8.74
CA CYS A 263 8.64 -7.66 -9.01
C CYS A 263 8.00 -8.15 -7.72
N HIS A 264 6.72 -8.51 -7.79
CA HIS A 264 5.97 -9.13 -6.70
C HIS A 264 5.37 -10.47 -7.12
N ALA A 265 5.15 -11.36 -6.15
CA ALA A 265 4.58 -12.68 -6.32
C ALA A 265 5.31 -13.55 -7.38
N TRP A 266 6.64 -13.45 -7.43
CA TRP A 266 7.47 -14.04 -8.50
C TRP A 266 7.30 -15.56 -8.63
N ALA A 267 7.14 -16.27 -7.51
CA ALA A 267 6.96 -17.71 -7.50
C ALA A 267 5.54 -18.14 -7.93
N ARG A 268 4.56 -17.25 -7.78
CA ARG A 268 3.15 -17.51 -8.09
C ARG A 268 2.85 -17.30 -9.57
N TYR A 269 3.40 -16.25 -10.18
CA TYR A 269 3.10 -15.87 -11.57
C TYR A 269 4.30 -16.11 -12.48
N ASP A 270 4.20 -17.17 -13.29
CA ASP A 270 5.22 -17.59 -14.29
C ASP A 270 6.63 -17.66 -13.70
N ARG A 271 6.82 -18.55 -12.70
CA ARG A 271 8.11 -18.81 -12.04
C ARG A 271 9.26 -19.00 -13.04
N ALA A 272 9.00 -19.71 -14.13
CA ALA A 272 9.99 -20.00 -15.17
C ALA A 272 10.53 -18.75 -15.86
N PHE A 273 9.77 -17.66 -15.92
CA PHE A 273 10.27 -16.37 -16.39
C PHE A 273 11.35 -15.80 -15.45
N TRP A 274 11.17 -15.98 -14.13
CA TRP A 274 12.05 -15.40 -13.11
C TRP A 274 13.29 -16.25 -12.80
N GLU A 275 13.22 -17.58 -13.00
CA GLU A 275 14.29 -18.53 -12.69
C GLU A 275 15.70 -18.13 -13.19
N PRO A 276 15.87 -17.62 -14.43
CA PRO A 276 17.18 -17.20 -14.91
C PRO A 276 17.80 -16.02 -14.15
N TYR A 277 16.98 -15.25 -13.43
CA TYR A 277 17.38 -14.03 -12.73
C TYR A 277 17.57 -14.23 -11.22
N LEU A 278 17.28 -15.43 -10.70
CA LEU A 278 17.36 -15.69 -9.25
C LEU A 278 18.81 -15.76 -8.76
N LEU A 279 19.08 -15.06 -7.66
CA LEU A 279 20.35 -15.17 -6.96
C LEU A 279 20.44 -16.50 -6.21
N LYS A 280 21.50 -17.24 -6.52
CA LYS A 280 21.82 -18.53 -5.93
C LYS A 280 22.49 -18.35 -4.57
#